data_AF-A0A2U2HNH4-F1
#
_entry.id   AF-A0A2U2HNH4-F1
#
_cell.length_a   1.000
_cell.length_b   1.000
_cell.length_c   1.000
_cell.angle_alpha   90.00
_cell.angle_beta   90.00
_cell.angle_gamma   90.00
#
_symmetry.space_group_name_H-M   'P 1'
#
loop_
_entity.id
_entity.type
_entity.pdbx_description
1 polymer ?
#
loop_
_entity_poly.entity_id
_entity_poly.type
_entity_poly.pdbx_seq_one_letter_code
_entity_poly.pdbx_strand_id
1 'polypeptide(L)' 'MLPFEWAAPVVGTRHRLGGDTEFVQHPEIPQCSCNNDMTFYAQLDSINDEFCLADVGMIYVFVCFDCYDTKSILQSG' A
#
# COMPACT_ATOMS: atom_id res chain seq x y z
N MET A 1 5.41 -0.32 -19.46
CA MET A 1 5.69 -1.55 -18.69
C MET A 1 4.72 -2.61 -19.16
N LEU A 2 5.16 -3.85 -19.34
CA LEU A 2 4.26 -4.96 -19.66
C LEU A 2 3.48 -5.36 -18.39
N PRO A 3 2.18 -5.70 -18.51
CA PRO A 3 1.41 -6.23 -17.39
C PRO A 3 1.91 -7.64 -17.02
N PHE A 4 1.44 -8.15 -15.87
CA PHE A 4 1.71 -9.52 -15.44
C PHE A 4 1.32 -10.57 -16.49
N GLU A 5 2.16 -11.58 -16.67
CA GLU A 5 1.88 -12.69 -17.59
C GLU A 5 0.76 -13.62 -17.06
N TRP A 6 0.72 -13.85 -15.74
CA TRP A 6 -0.14 -14.87 -15.13
C TRP A 6 -1.12 -14.34 -14.08
N ALA A 7 -1.04 -13.06 -13.71
CA ALA A 7 -1.92 -12.47 -12.71
C ALA A 7 -3.22 -11.96 -13.32
N ALA A 8 -4.22 -11.71 -12.47
CA ALA A 8 -5.47 -11.10 -12.92
C ALA A 8 -5.22 -9.70 -13.53
N PRO A 9 -5.94 -9.30 -14.59
CA PRO A 9 -5.71 -8.01 -15.27
C PRO A 9 -5.85 -6.75 -14.40
N VAL A 10 -6.48 -6.87 -13.22
CA VAL A 10 -6.64 -5.79 -12.25
C VAL A 10 -5.35 -5.50 -11.46
N VAL A 11 -4.42 -6.45 -11.44
CA VAL A 11 -3.14 -6.29 -10.76
C VAL A 11 -2.29 -5.25 -11.49
N GLY A 12 -1.71 -4.32 -10.74
CA GLY A 12 -0.96 -3.17 -11.28
C GLY A 12 -1.86 -1.98 -11.63
N THR A 13 -3.19 -2.11 -11.47
CA THR A 13 -4.13 -1.00 -11.69
C THR A 13 -4.74 -0.48 -10.40
N ARG A 14 -4.42 -1.07 -9.24
CA ARG A 14 -5.03 -0.74 -7.95
C ARG A 14 -4.26 0.35 -7.20
N HIS A 15 -3.34 1.09 -7.82
CA HIS A 15 -2.67 2.22 -7.17
C HIS A 15 -3.66 3.35 -6.85
N ARG A 16 -3.62 3.92 -5.65
CA ARG A 16 -4.47 5.06 -5.24
C ARG A 16 -3.68 6.06 -4.41
N LEU A 17 -4.04 7.34 -4.55
CA LEU A 17 -3.55 8.44 -3.72
C LEU A 17 -4.72 8.99 -2.91
N GLY A 18 -4.57 9.02 -1.58
CA GLY A 18 -5.61 9.42 -0.63
C GLY A 18 -6.86 8.53 -0.67
N GLY A 19 -7.93 9.01 -0.04
CA GLY A 19 -9.18 8.26 0.14
C GLY A 19 -9.15 7.35 1.36
N ASP A 20 -10.07 6.39 1.38
CA ASP A 20 -10.14 5.38 2.44
C ASP A 20 -9.26 4.17 2.10
N THR A 21 -8.71 3.54 3.13
CA THR A 21 -7.94 2.30 3.01
C THR A 21 -8.85 1.11 2.73
N GLU A 22 -8.58 0.37 1.65
CA GLU A 22 -9.06 -1.01 1.51
C GLU A 22 -7.87 -1.95 1.70
N PHE A 23 -7.77 -2.51 2.91
CA PHE A 23 -6.73 -3.47 3.26
C PHE A 23 -6.98 -4.82 2.56
N VAL A 24 -5.91 -5.46 2.06
CA VAL A 24 -5.97 -6.82 1.49
C VAL A 24 -6.29 -7.83 2.60
N GLN A 25 -5.69 -7.63 3.77
CA GLN A 25 -5.87 -8.49 4.93
C GLN A 25 -6.74 -7.80 5.99
N HIS A 26 -6.18 -7.51 7.17
CA HIS A 26 -6.86 -6.77 8.22
C HIS A 26 -6.45 -5.29 8.21
N PRO A 27 -7.29 -4.40 8.75
CA PRO A 27 -6.89 -3.03 9.02
C PRO A 27 -5.63 -2.98 9.89
N GLU A 28 -4.66 -2.20 9.44
CA GLU A 28 -3.44 -1.95 10.18
C GLU A 28 -3.06 -0.47 9.99
N ILE A 29 -3.36 0.33 11.01
CA ILE A 29 -3.04 1.76 11.02
C ILE A 29 -1.85 1.93 11.98
N PRO A 30 -0.68 2.39 11.49
CA PRO A 30 0.48 2.55 12.34
C PRO A 30 0.38 3.83 13.17
N GLN A 31 0.99 3.81 14.36
CA GLN A 31 1.15 5.00 15.20
C GLN A 31 2.46 5.73 14.90
N CYS A 32 2.42 7.05 14.92
CA CYS A 32 3.59 7.92 14.83
C CYS A 32 4.44 7.88 16.12
N SER A 33 5.66 8.41 16.08
CA SER A 33 6.50 8.65 17.26
C SER A 33 5.83 9.59 18.29
N CYS A 34 4.90 10.45 17.85
CA CYS A 34 4.07 11.29 18.73
C CYS A 34 2.83 10.57 19.32
N ASN A 35 2.68 9.26 19.08
CA ASN A 35 1.55 8.40 19.49
C ASN A 35 0.20 8.71 18.81
N ASN A 36 0.14 9.60 17.82
CA ASN A 36 -1.04 9.78 17.00
C ASN A 36 -1.14 8.69 15.91
N ASP A 37 -2.35 8.27 15.59
CA ASP A 37 -2.61 7.42 14.43
C ASP A 37 -2.22 8.16 13.14
N MET A 38 -1.54 7.47 12.23
CA MET A 38 -1.08 8.07 10.99
C MET A 38 -2.19 8.08 9.93
N THR A 39 -2.18 9.08 9.06
CA THR A 39 -3.14 9.21 7.96
C THR A 39 -2.71 8.37 6.78
N PHE A 40 -3.62 7.56 6.24
CA PHE A 40 -3.37 6.89 4.97
C PHE A 40 -3.16 7.91 3.85
N TYR A 41 -2.10 7.70 3.08
CA TYR A 41 -1.68 8.64 2.05
C TYR A 41 -1.71 8.05 0.66
N ALA A 42 -1.31 6.78 0.51
CA ALA A 42 -1.33 6.10 -0.78
C ALA A 42 -1.34 4.58 -0.62
N GLN A 43 -1.89 3.88 -1.60
CA GLN A 43 -1.63 2.46 -1.80
C GLN A 43 -0.92 2.28 -3.14
N LEU A 44 0.09 1.41 -3.16
CA LEU A 44 0.80 1.06 -4.37
C LEU A 44 0.74 -0.45 -4.56
N ASP A 45 0.23 -0.86 -5.71
CA ASP A 45 0.12 -2.24 -6.11
C ASP A 45 1.47 -2.80 -6.56
N SER A 46 1.55 -4.12 -6.66
CA SER A 46 2.53 -4.78 -7.53
C SER A 46 2.33 -4.31 -8.96
N ILE A 47 3.41 -4.04 -9.70
CA ILE A 47 3.33 -3.34 -10.99
C ILE A 47 3.33 -4.33 -12.16
N ASN A 48 4.24 -5.30 -12.13
CA ASN A 48 4.43 -6.35 -13.14
C ASN A 48 5.35 -7.46 -12.60
N ASP A 49 5.72 -8.43 -13.44
CA ASP A 49 6.59 -9.56 -13.07
C ASP A 49 7.99 -9.13 -12.55
N GLU A 50 8.47 -7.94 -12.92
CA GLU A 50 9.73 -7.38 -12.42
C GLU A 50 9.58 -6.73 -11.04
N PHE A 51 8.46 -6.03 -10.82
CA PHE A 51 8.16 -5.30 -9.58
C PHE A 51 6.93 -5.91 -8.89
N CYS A 52 7.05 -7.18 -8.54
CA CYS A 52 6.03 -7.92 -7.81
C CYS A 52 6.33 -7.90 -6.30
N LEU A 53 5.40 -7.39 -5.50
CA LEU A 53 5.53 -7.35 -4.05
C LEU A 53 5.09 -8.70 -3.47
N ALA A 54 6.03 -9.62 -3.24
CA ALA A 54 5.73 -10.98 -2.79
C ALA A 54 4.71 -11.67 -3.71
N ASP A 55 3.59 -12.17 -3.17
CA ASP A 55 2.49 -12.76 -3.95
C ASP A 55 1.48 -11.68 -4.34
N VAL A 56 1.85 -10.83 -5.31
CA VAL A 56 0.97 -9.80 -5.87
C VAL A 56 0.40 -8.84 -4.79
N GLY A 57 1.25 -8.49 -3.84
CA GLY A 57 0.95 -7.69 -2.68
C GLY A 57 0.74 -6.21 -2.97
N MET A 58 0.36 -5.51 -1.90
CA MET A 58 0.04 -4.09 -1.84
C MET A 58 0.86 -3.44 -0.73
N ILE A 59 1.46 -2.28 -1.00
CA ILE A 59 2.06 -1.42 0.02
C ILE A 59 1.11 -0.26 0.32
N TYR A 60 0.87 -0.02 1.61
CA TYR A 60 0.08 1.09 2.13
C TYR A 60 1.02 2.08 2.80
N VAL A 61 0.96 3.34 2.39
CA VAL A 61 1.82 4.43 2.87
C VAL A 61 1.00 5.34 3.78
N PHE A 62 1.57 5.65 4.94
CA PHE A 62 0.96 6.48 5.96
C PHE A 62 1.87 7.65 6.30
N VAL A 63 1.26 8.80 6.58
CA VAL A 63 1.93 10.06 6.93
C VAL A 63 1.30 10.60 8.22
N CYS A 64 2.13 10.99 9.18
CA CYS A 64 1.67 11.82 10.29
C CYS A 64 1.81 13.29 9.88
N PHE A 65 0.71 14.03 9.78
CA PHE A 65 0.79 15.44 9.36
C PHE A 65 1.26 16.41 10.45
N ASP A 66 1.36 15.95 11.70
CA ASP A 66 1.95 16.73 12.79
C ASP A 66 3.49 16.66 12.78
N CYS A 67 4.04 15.47 12.53
CA CYS A 67 5.48 15.20 12.62
C CYS A 67 6.17 15.03 11.25
N TYR A 68 5.41 14.81 10.18
CA TYR A 68 5.86 14.40 8.85
C TYR A 68 6.66 13.09 8.80
N ASP A 69 6.55 12.27 9.84
CA ASP A 69 7.02 10.88 9.81
C ASP A 69 6.18 10.08 8.80
N THR A 70 6.82 9.09 8.17
CA THR A 70 6.15 8.16 7.27
C THR A 70 6.35 6.72 7.74
N LYS A 71 5.34 5.89 7.51
CA LYS A 71 5.41 4.45 7.70
C LYS A 71 4.77 3.77 6.51
N SER A 72 5.22 2.56 6.21
CA SER A 72 4.62 1.74 5.17
C SER A 72 4.40 0.32 5.66
N ILE A 73 3.29 -0.27 5.24
CA ILE A 73 2.89 -1.62 5.58
C ILE A 73 2.71 -2.37 4.26
N LEU A 74 3.36 -3.52 4.12
CA LEU A 74 3.22 -4.41 2.98
C LEU A 74 2.33 -5.58 3.38
N GLN A 75 1.26 -5.82 2.60
CA GLN A 75 0.41 -6.99 2.73
C GLN A 75 0.40 -7.79 1.42
N SER A 76 0.45 -9.11 1.52
CA SER A 76 0.33 -10.06 0.38
C SER A 76 -0.45 -11.28 0.85
N GLY A 77 -1.11 -12.00 -0.05
CA GLY A 77 -1.92 -13.17 0.33
C GLY A 77 -2.32 -14.03 -0.85
#